data_AF-A0A2C6WLR2-F1
#
_entry.id   AF-A0A2C6WLR2-F1
#
_cell.length_a   1.000
_cell.length_b   1.000
_cell.length_c   1.000
_cell.angle_alpha   90.00
_cell.angle_beta   90.00
_cell.angle_gamma   90.00
#
_symmetry.space_group_name_H-M   'P 1'
#
loop_
_entity.id
_entity.type
_entity.pdbx_description
1 polymer ?
#
loop_
_entity_poly.entity_id
_entity_poly.type
_entity_poly.pdbx_seq_one_letter_code
_entity_poly.pdbx_strand_id
1 'polypeptide(L)' 'MISISELVPNNHLLRKVDTILDLNFVYELVEDKYCLDNGRPSIDPVILVKI' A
#
# COMPACT_ATOMS: atom_id res chain seq x y z
N MET A 1 -5.98 17.34 5.38
CA MET A 1 -4.73 16.69 4.91
C MET A 1 -5.02 16.23 3.50
N ILE A 2 -4.22 16.64 2.50
CA ILE A 2 -4.40 16.23 1.10
C ILE A 2 -3.50 15.01 0.89
N SER A 3 -4.06 13.90 0.40
CA SER A 3 -3.27 12.73 0.05
C SER A 3 -2.67 12.87 -1.36
N ILE A 4 -1.48 12.28 -1.60
CA ILE A 4 -0.89 12.23 -2.95
C ILE A 4 -1.85 11.54 -3.93
N SER A 5 -2.59 10.53 -3.44
CA SER A 5 -3.61 9.83 -4.19
C SER A 5 -4.70 10.76 -4.70
N GLU A 6 -5.11 11.80 -3.98
CA GLU A 6 -6.11 12.77 -4.45
C GLU A 6 -5.62 13.64 -5.62
N LEU A 7 -4.30 13.78 -5.80
CA LEU A 7 -3.71 14.53 -6.89
C LEU A 7 -3.63 13.73 -8.21
N VAL A 8 -3.86 12.42 -8.16
CA VAL A 8 -3.79 11.54 -9.33
C VAL A 8 -5.16 11.48 -10.03
N PRO A 9 -5.26 11.80 -11.34
CA PRO A 9 -6.53 11.74 -12.07
C PRO A 9 -7.26 10.39 -11.96
N ASN A 10 -8.59 10.42 -11.90
CA ASN A 10 -9.40 9.20 -11.73
C ASN A 10 -9.25 8.21 -12.91
N ASN A 11 -9.04 8.70 -14.13
CA ASN A 11 -8.86 7.85 -15.32
C ASN A 11 -7.39 7.44 -15.55
N HIS A 12 -6.51 7.61 -14.56
CA HIS A 12 -5.11 7.25 -14.72
C HIS A 12 -4.92 5.73 -14.84
N LEU A 13 -4.04 5.29 -15.74
CA LEU A 13 -3.80 3.87 -16.03
C LEU A 13 -3.45 3.08 -14.76
N LEU A 14 -2.55 3.62 -13.92
CA LEU A 14 -2.12 2.94 -12.70
C LEU A 14 -3.26 2.73 -11.69
N ARG A 15 -4.32 3.54 -11.70
CA ARG A 15 -5.50 3.26 -10.86
C ARG A 15 -6.25 2.02 -11.34
N LYS A 16 -6.32 1.80 -12.67
CA LYS A 16 -6.94 0.60 -13.24
C LYS A 16 -6.11 -0.64 -12.93
N VAL A 17 -4.79 -0.52 -12.98
CA VAL A 17 -3.88 -1.60 -12.57
C VAL A 17 -4.05 -1.91 -11.08
N ASP A 18 -4.09 -0.89 -10.22
CA ASP A 18 -4.27 -1.04 -8.77
C ASP A 18 -5.57 -1.78 -8.41
N THR A 19 -6.65 -1.61 -9.19
CA THR A 19 -7.92 -2.32 -8.95
C THR A 19 -7.90 -3.81 -9.27
N ILE A 20 -6.95 -4.27 -10.10
CA ILE A 20 -6.84 -5.69 -10.50
C ILE A 20 -5.62 -6.38 -9.89
N LEU A 21 -4.72 -5.61 -9.29
CA LEU A 21 -3.49 -6.10 -8.70
C LEU A 21 -3.75 -6.47 -7.23
N ASP A 22 -3.87 -7.77 -6.97
CA ASP A 22 -3.98 -8.30 -5.61
C ASP A 22 -2.59 -8.48 -4.98
N LEU A 23 -2.31 -7.72 -3.93
CA LEU A 23 -1.07 -7.79 -3.15
C LEU A 23 -1.30 -8.28 -1.72
N ASN A 24 -2.44 -8.91 -1.42
CA ASN A 24 -2.75 -9.39 -0.08
C ASN A 24 -1.70 -10.38 0.47
N PHE A 25 -1.07 -11.16 -0.41
CA PHE A 25 0.02 -12.09 -0.03
C PHE A 25 1.19 -11.38 0.67
N VAL A 26 1.40 -10.09 0.41
CA VAL A 26 2.50 -9.32 1.02
C VAL A 26 2.31 -9.24 2.54
N TYR A 27 1.07 -9.05 3.01
CA TYR A 27 0.78 -9.01 4.44
C TYR A 27 1.12 -10.33 5.12
N GLU A 28 0.73 -11.45 4.52
CA GLU A 28 1.06 -12.79 5.04
C GLU A 28 2.56 -13.04 5.14
N LEU A 29 3.35 -12.51 4.20
CA LEU A 29 4.81 -12.69 4.18
C LEU A 29 5.55 -11.89 5.23
N VAL A 30 5.00 -10.75 5.65
CA VAL A 30 5.74 -9.77 6.46
C VAL A 30 5.13 -9.53 7.83
N GLU A 31 3.95 -10.07 8.12
CA GLU A 31 3.22 -9.86 9.40
C GLU A 31 4.14 -10.00 10.62
N ASP A 32 4.98 -11.04 10.66
CA ASP A 32 5.89 -11.33 11.76
C ASP A 32 7.04 -10.30 11.91
N LYS A 33 7.26 -9.44 10.92
CA LYS A 33 8.28 -8.38 10.92
C LYS A 33 7.76 -7.05 11.46
N TYR A 34 6.45 -6.89 11.58
CA TYR A 34 5.82 -5.65 12.03
C TYR A 34 5.34 -5.77 13.48
N CYS A 35 5.61 -4.74 14.28
CA CYS A 35 5.12 -4.67 15.65
C CYS A 35 3.68 -4.16 15.66
N LEU A 36 2.77 -4.91 16.31
CA LEU A 36 1.33 -4.61 16.32
C LEU A 36 0.96 -3.50 17.33
N ASP A 37 1.77 -3.32 18.36
CA ASP A 37 1.35 -2.77 19.65
C ASP A 37 2.37 -1.81 20.30
N ASN A 38 3.60 -1.73 19.80
CA ASN A 38 4.68 -0.86 20.30
C ASN A 38 5.55 -0.26 19.17
N GLY A 39 5.04 -0.19 17.95
CA GLY A 39 5.75 0.37 16.80
C GLY A 39 5.38 1.82 16.51
N ARG A 40 6.31 2.61 15.95
CA ARG A 40 5.91 3.77 15.14
C ARG A 40 5.02 3.24 14.00
N PRO A 41 3.90 3.92 13.64
CA PRO A 41 3.09 3.50 12.50
C PRO A 41 3.99 3.31 11.28
N SER A 42 4.09 2.09 10.80
CA SER A 42 4.92 1.78 9.64
C SER A 42 4.24 2.28 8.38
N ILE A 43 5.03 2.50 7.34
CA ILE A 43 4.49 2.65 5.99
C ILE A 43 3.82 1.32 5.61
N ASP A 44 2.72 1.39 4.87
CA ASP A 44 2.02 0.20 4.36
C ASP A 44 3.01 -0.71 3.61
N PRO A 45 3.17 -1.99 4.01
CA PRO A 45 4.14 -2.89 3.39
C PRO A 45 3.93 -3.06 1.88
N VAL A 46 2.70 -2.88 1.40
CA VAL A 46 2.36 -2.95 -0.02
C VAL A 46 3.03 -1.83 -0.83
N ILE A 47 3.32 -0.67 -0.21
CA ILE A 47 3.99 0.45 -0.90
C ILE A 47 5.37 0.04 -1.41
N LEU A 48 6.10 -0.82 -0.68
CA LEU A 48 7.42 -1.29 -1.10
C LEU A 48 7.39 -2.08 -2.42
N VAL A 49 6.26 -2.71 -2.72
CA VAL A 49 6.06 -3.51 -3.95
C VAL A 49 5.55 -2.65 -5.11
N LYS A 50 4.95 -1.49 -4.81
CA LYS A 50 4.40 -0.55 -5.81
C LYS A 50 5.44 0.44 -6.39
N ILE A 51 6.73 0.34 -6.01
CA ILE A 51 7.83 1.22 -6.47
C ILE A 51 8.29 0.88 -7.89
#